data_AF-A0A2D8X007-F1
#
_entry.id   AF-A0A2D8X007-F1
#
_cell.length_a   1.000
_cell.length_b   1.000
_cell.length_c   1.000
_cell.angle_alpha   90.00
_cell.angle_beta   90.00
_cell.angle_gamma   90.00
#
_symmetry.space_group_name_H-M   'P 1'
#
loop_
_entity.id
_entity.type
_entity.pdbx_description
1 polymer ?
#
loop_
_entity_poly.entity_id
_entity_poly.type
_entity_poly.pdbx_seq_one_letter_code
_entity_poly.pdbx_strand_id
1 'polypeptide(L)'
;MLFMNATFRNLLLSAVLIAVPAGGFTLAEMYISPTAQDASATQASAGLGDLSAYKTIVTDTQAIAATGDYTAAERRITDLETLWDKNAAALRQGDRGAWNNVDAAADGAFKALRADAPDKATVDVALARLATTLDAPAATTAAASGPVQYVSGIAVTDQSGRALPCEELIGQLRDAIGTTTPTTAVSGLQAKALERCNADDDARADAYSAQALAQIKG
;
A
#
# COMPACT_ATOMS: atom_id res chain seq x y z
N MET A 1 45.06 -12.75 -62.78
CA MET A 1 43.76 -13.26 -62.29
C MET A 1 43.20 -12.21 -61.35
N LEU A 2 42.25 -11.42 -61.87
CA LEU A 2 41.66 -10.25 -61.22
C LEU A 2 40.54 -10.65 -60.23
N PHE A 3 40.48 -9.89 -59.13
CA PHE A 3 39.32 -9.44 -58.35
C PHE A 3 37.94 -10.04 -58.65
N MET A 4 37.22 -10.49 -57.60
CA MET A 4 36.05 -9.79 -57.02
C MET A 4 35.09 -10.75 -56.26
N ASN A 5 34.56 -10.29 -55.11
CA ASN A 5 33.30 -10.64 -54.43
C ASN A 5 33.17 -12.04 -53.79
N ALA A 6 33.29 -12.26 -52.48
CA ALA A 6 32.94 -11.42 -51.31
C ALA A 6 31.48 -10.93 -51.27
N THR A 7 30.48 -11.75 -51.62
CA THR A 7 29.07 -11.46 -51.21
C THR A 7 28.06 -12.60 -51.30
N PHE A 8 28.39 -13.80 -51.78
CA PHE A 8 27.36 -14.78 -52.18
C PHE A 8 27.45 -16.19 -51.57
N ARG A 9 28.25 -16.38 -50.51
CA ARG A 9 28.41 -17.71 -49.87
C ARG A 9 28.02 -17.76 -48.39
N ASN A 10 27.32 -16.75 -47.89
CA ASN A 10 26.76 -16.73 -46.53
C ASN A 10 25.22 -16.58 -46.50
N LEU A 11 24.54 -16.59 -47.64
CA LEU A 11 23.08 -16.37 -47.73
C LEU A 11 22.22 -17.64 -47.81
N LEU A 12 22.81 -18.83 -47.68
CA LEU A 12 22.07 -20.11 -47.70
C LEU A 12 22.18 -20.94 -46.40
N LEU A 13 22.74 -20.36 -45.34
CA LEU A 13 22.80 -20.96 -44.00
C LEU A 13 21.86 -20.29 -42.97
N SER A 14 21.05 -19.32 -43.39
CA SER A 14 20.18 -18.52 -42.50
C SER A 14 18.66 -18.72 -42.70
N ALA A 15 18.22 -19.85 -43.25
CA ALA A 15 16.78 -20.14 -43.41
C ALA A 15 16.29 -21.46 -42.78
N VAL A 16 17.15 -22.20 -42.05
CA VAL A 16 16.76 -23.48 -41.40
C VAL A 16 16.85 -23.44 -39.86
N LEU A 17 17.32 -22.33 -39.27
CA LEU A 17 17.60 -22.22 -37.83
C LEU A 17 16.67 -21.25 -37.06
N ILE A 18 15.46 -20.99 -37.56
CA ILE A 18 14.44 -20.16 -36.88
C ILE A 18 13.04 -20.75 -37.06
N ALA A 19 12.87 -22.06 -36.83
CA ALA A 19 11.53 -22.68 -36.84
C ALA A 19 11.34 -23.79 -35.79
N VAL A 20 12.26 -23.92 -34.81
CA VAL A 20 12.20 -25.02 -33.82
C VAL A 20 12.25 -24.59 -32.33
N PRO A 21 12.71 -23.40 -31.89
CA PRO A 21 12.66 -23.08 -30.45
C PRO A 21 11.46 -22.21 -30.01
N ALA A 22 10.39 -22.09 -30.81
CA ALA A 22 9.21 -21.30 -30.41
C ALA A 22 7.99 -22.14 -29.96
N GLY A 23 8.06 -23.48 -30.04
CA GLY A 23 6.98 -24.38 -29.59
C GLY A 23 7.34 -25.33 -28.44
N GLY A 24 8.64 -25.50 -28.15
CA GLY A 24 9.10 -26.43 -27.10
C GLY A 24 9.22 -25.80 -25.71
N PHE A 25 9.41 -24.49 -25.61
CA PHE A 25 9.54 -23.80 -24.33
C PHE A 25 8.19 -23.55 -23.64
N THR A 26 7.09 -23.46 -24.38
CA THR A 26 5.75 -23.22 -23.79
C THR A 26 5.12 -24.46 -23.16
N LEU A 27 5.59 -25.67 -23.49
CA LEU A 27 5.09 -26.92 -22.90
C LEU A 27 5.87 -27.34 -21.64
N ALA A 28 7.14 -26.96 -21.52
CA ALA A 28 7.94 -27.26 -20.33
C ALA A 28 7.59 -26.36 -19.12
N GLU A 29 7.17 -25.12 -19.35
CA GLU A 29 6.74 -24.19 -18.28
C GLU A 29 5.38 -24.54 -17.66
N MET A 30 4.53 -25.30 -18.37
CA MET A 30 3.26 -25.82 -17.84
C MET A 30 3.41 -27.03 -16.90
N TYR A 31 4.57 -27.69 -16.87
CA TYR A 31 4.80 -28.90 -16.05
C TYR A 31 5.74 -28.69 -14.85
N ILE A 32 6.41 -27.53 -14.73
CA ILE A 32 7.40 -27.25 -13.67
C ILE A 32 7.03 -26.00 -12.85
N SER A 33 5.99 -25.26 -13.24
CA SER A 33 5.44 -24.23 -12.36
C SER A 33 4.47 -24.90 -11.39
N PRO A 34 4.69 -24.89 -10.06
CA PRO A 34 3.57 -25.09 -9.17
C PRO A 34 2.55 -24.02 -9.58
N THR A 35 1.36 -24.45 -10.00
CA THR A 35 0.20 -23.59 -10.02
C THR A 35 0.22 -22.86 -8.67
N ALA A 36 0.40 -21.55 -8.69
CA ALA A 36 0.14 -20.72 -7.53
C ALA A 36 -1.36 -20.83 -7.27
N GLN A 37 -1.75 -21.96 -6.67
CA GLN A 37 -3.05 -22.20 -6.11
C GLN A 37 -3.20 -21.14 -5.03
N ASP A 38 -4.21 -20.29 -5.22
CA ASP A 38 -5.13 -19.87 -4.19
C ASP A 38 -4.58 -19.96 -2.77
N ALA A 39 -3.82 -18.94 -2.40
CA ALA A 39 -3.75 -18.50 -1.01
C ALA A 39 -4.30 -17.08 -0.92
N SER A 40 -5.49 -16.84 -1.50
CA SER A 40 -6.40 -15.84 -0.94
C SER A 40 -7.19 -16.48 0.20
N ALA A 41 -6.46 -17.00 1.20
CA ALA A 41 -7.02 -16.94 2.53
C ALA A 41 -7.03 -15.46 2.86
N THR A 42 -8.20 -14.88 3.12
CA THR A 42 -8.31 -13.71 3.98
C THR A 42 -7.63 -14.13 5.28
N GLN A 43 -6.31 -13.89 5.39
CA GLN A 43 -5.62 -14.05 6.65
C GLN A 43 -6.35 -13.09 7.57
N ALA A 44 -7.10 -13.64 8.53
CA ALA A 44 -7.49 -12.86 9.69
C ALA A 44 -6.19 -12.24 10.20
N SER A 45 -6.10 -10.90 10.13
CA SER A 45 -4.88 -10.21 10.52
C SER A 45 -4.56 -10.63 11.94
N ALA A 46 -3.30 -10.99 12.20
CA ALA A 46 -2.86 -11.30 13.56
C ALA A 46 -2.89 -10.05 14.47
N GLY A 47 -3.26 -8.90 13.90
CA GLY A 47 -3.13 -7.59 14.48
C GLY A 47 -1.67 -7.14 14.51
N LEU A 48 -1.42 -6.04 15.20
CA LEU A 48 -0.07 -5.49 15.38
C LEU A 48 0.72 -6.15 16.52
N GLY A 49 0.14 -7.18 17.18
CA GLY A 49 0.77 -7.83 18.33
C GLY A 49 0.77 -6.95 19.60
N ASP A 50 1.82 -7.06 20.40
CA ASP A 50 1.95 -6.30 21.65
C ASP A 50 2.39 -4.86 21.39
N LEU A 51 1.52 -3.90 21.77
CA LEU A 51 1.76 -2.47 21.62
C LEU A 51 2.12 -1.76 22.95
N SER A 52 2.33 -2.49 24.05
CA SER A 52 2.51 -1.93 25.40
C SER A 52 3.66 -0.91 25.50
N ALA A 53 4.79 -1.17 24.84
CA ALA A 53 5.94 -0.27 24.81
C ALA A 53 5.60 1.07 24.13
N TYR A 54 4.89 1.04 23.00
CA TYR A 54 4.45 2.25 22.30
C TYR A 54 3.49 3.08 23.16
N LYS A 55 2.50 2.42 23.77
CA LYS A 55 1.53 3.06 24.67
C LYS A 55 2.21 3.73 25.87
N THR A 56 3.25 3.09 26.40
CA THR A 56 4.05 3.66 27.50
C THR A 56 4.75 4.94 27.06
N ILE A 57 5.42 4.93 25.90
CA ILE A 57 6.09 6.12 25.35
C ILE A 57 5.09 7.26 25.11
N VAL A 58 3.90 6.97 24.57
CA VAL A 58 2.85 7.99 24.34
C VAL A 58 2.35 8.57 25.66
N THR A 59 2.09 7.73 26.66
CA THR A 59 1.66 8.18 28.00
C THR A 59 2.71 9.07 28.66
N ASP A 60 4.00 8.69 28.58
CA ASP A 60 5.10 9.51 29.09
C ASP A 60 5.18 10.84 28.34
N THR A 61 5.01 10.82 27.02
CA THR A 61 5.02 12.03 26.19
C THR A 61 3.88 12.98 26.59
N GLN A 62 2.67 12.45 26.82
CA GLN A 62 1.53 13.22 27.31
C GLN A 62 1.82 13.85 28.69
N ALA A 63 2.39 13.08 29.61
CA ALA A 63 2.74 13.56 30.94
C ALA A 63 3.78 14.69 30.88
N ILE A 64 4.78 14.57 30.02
CA ILE A 64 5.80 15.60 29.81
C ILE A 64 5.18 16.85 29.15
N ALA A 65 4.41 16.68 28.07
CA ALA A 65 3.75 17.79 27.36
C ALA A 65 2.79 18.58 28.26
N ALA A 66 2.10 17.90 29.19
CA ALA A 66 1.23 18.54 30.18
C ALA A 66 1.97 19.54 31.10
N THR A 67 3.30 19.39 31.26
CA THR A 67 4.13 20.35 32.02
C THR A 67 4.57 21.56 31.21
N GLY A 68 4.34 21.57 29.89
CA GLY A 68 4.82 22.59 28.96
C GLY A 68 6.24 22.37 28.43
N ASP A 69 6.91 21.28 28.82
CA ASP A 69 8.25 20.92 28.31
C ASP A 69 8.14 20.19 26.96
N TYR A 70 7.89 20.95 25.89
CA TYR A 70 7.76 20.36 24.54
C TYR A 70 9.08 19.81 23.99
N THR A 71 10.23 20.32 24.41
CA THR A 71 11.53 19.77 24.00
C THR A 71 11.75 18.38 24.58
N ALA A 72 11.41 18.15 25.84
CA ALA A 72 11.46 16.81 26.42
C ALA A 72 10.38 15.88 25.82
N ALA A 73 9.18 16.41 25.52
CA ALA A 73 8.13 15.64 24.85
C ALA A 73 8.56 15.21 23.44
N GLU A 74 9.18 16.11 22.67
CA GLU A 74 9.72 15.81 21.34
C GLU A 74 10.80 14.72 21.39
N ARG A 75 11.69 14.78 22.38
CA ARG A 75 12.68 13.71 22.59
C ARG A 75 12.01 12.38 22.89
N ARG A 76 10.98 12.37 23.75
CA ARG A 76 10.26 11.13 24.09
C ARG A 76 9.47 10.57 22.92
N ILE A 77 8.82 11.42 22.11
CA ILE A 77 8.11 10.95 20.91
C ILE A 77 9.08 10.46 19.83
N THR A 78 10.34 10.93 19.81
CA THR A 78 11.39 10.38 18.93
C THR A 78 11.82 8.96 19.32
N ASP A 79 11.71 8.59 20.61
CA ASP A 79 11.87 7.19 21.04
C ASP A 79 10.78 6.30 20.43
N LEU A 80 9.55 6.83 20.30
CA LEU A 80 8.44 6.12 19.64
C LEU A 80 8.76 5.86 18.17
N GLU A 81 9.15 6.90 17.43
CA GLU A 81 9.53 6.82 16.01
C GLU A 81 10.61 5.75 15.79
N THR A 82 11.67 5.79 16.61
CA THR A 82 12.77 4.81 16.55
C THR A 82 12.28 3.38 16.77
N LEU A 83 11.39 3.17 17.75
CA LEU A 83 10.83 1.85 18.04
C LEU A 83 9.87 1.38 16.93
N TRP A 84 9.07 2.29 16.39
CA TRP A 84 8.09 2.02 15.33
C TRP A 84 8.80 1.62 14.04
N ASP A 85 9.79 2.40 13.60
CA ASP A 85 10.58 2.15 12.40
C ASP A 85 11.32 0.81 12.48
N LYS A 86 11.92 0.51 13.64
CA LYS A 86 12.62 -0.75 13.88
C LYS A 86 11.71 -1.97 13.66
N ASN A 87 10.43 -1.84 13.98
CA ASN A 87 9.45 -2.94 13.90
C ASN A 87 8.52 -2.83 12.69
N ALA A 88 8.66 -1.79 11.85
CA ALA A 88 7.69 -1.46 10.80
C ALA A 88 7.41 -2.63 9.86
N ALA A 89 8.45 -3.37 9.43
CA ALA A 89 8.27 -4.52 8.54
C ALA A 89 7.41 -5.62 9.17
N ALA A 90 7.63 -5.96 10.44
CA ALA A 90 6.86 -6.99 11.14
C ALA A 90 5.42 -6.53 11.43
N LEU A 91 5.25 -5.27 11.83
CA LEU A 91 3.94 -4.67 12.09
C LEU A 91 3.08 -4.61 10.82
N ARG A 92 3.67 -4.16 9.70
CA ARG A 92 3.01 -4.13 8.38
C ARG A 92 2.58 -5.50 7.90
N GLN A 93 3.39 -6.53 8.17
CA GLN A 93 3.04 -7.92 7.83
C GLN A 93 1.92 -8.48 8.70
N GLY A 94 1.83 -8.06 9.97
CA GLY A 94 0.77 -8.51 10.88
C GLY A 94 -0.60 -7.94 10.52
N ASP A 95 -0.67 -6.63 10.27
CA ASP A 95 -1.88 -5.95 9.82
C ASP A 95 -1.53 -4.60 9.16
N ARG A 96 -1.53 -4.55 7.82
CA ARG A 96 -1.19 -3.33 7.09
C ARG A 96 -2.20 -2.20 7.31
N GLY A 97 -3.49 -2.51 7.43
CA GLY A 97 -4.53 -1.51 7.66
C GLY A 97 -4.40 -0.86 9.04
N ALA A 98 -4.19 -1.68 10.07
CA ALA A 98 -3.94 -1.19 11.42
C ALA A 98 -2.60 -0.44 11.54
N TRP A 99 -1.56 -0.92 10.87
CA TRP A 99 -0.26 -0.24 10.83
C TRP A 99 -0.42 1.16 10.23
N ASN A 100 -1.08 1.26 9.08
CA ASN A 100 -1.40 2.50 8.40
C ASN A 100 -2.15 3.52 9.28
N ASN A 101 -3.08 3.04 10.12
CA ASN A 101 -3.84 3.90 11.02
C ASN A 101 -2.96 4.50 12.13
N VAL A 102 -2.13 3.66 12.78
CA VAL A 102 -1.23 4.09 13.85
C VAL A 102 -0.14 5.00 13.29
N ASP A 103 0.42 4.67 12.13
CA ASP A 103 1.45 5.45 11.44
C ASP A 103 0.97 6.89 11.16
N ALA A 104 -0.22 7.04 10.57
CA ALA A 104 -0.82 8.35 10.32
C ALA A 104 -1.11 9.15 11.62
N ALA A 105 -1.47 8.46 12.71
CA ALA A 105 -1.66 9.10 14.00
C ALA A 105 -0.33 9.54 14.64
N ALA A 106 0.73 8.74 14.47
CA ALA A 106 2.08 9.05 14.93
C ALA A 106 2.64 10.27 14.19
N ASP A 107 2.49 10.32 12.86
CA ASP A 107 2.83 11.48 12.04
C ASP A 107 2.15 12.77 12.52
N GLY A 108 0.87 12.68 12.88
CA GLY A 108 0.13 13.80 13.46
C GLY A 108 0.73 14.29 14.78
N ALA A 109 1.15 13.38 15.65
CA ALA A 109 1.82 13.71 16.91
C ALA A 109 3.22 14.29 16.69
N PHE A 110 4.03 13.70 15.80
CA PHE A 110 5.35 14.21 15.44
C PHE A 110 5.25 15.63 14.89
N LYS A 111 4.32 15.86 13.95
CA LYS A 111 4.10 17.19 13.36
C LYS A 111 3.69 18.23 14.39
N ALA A 112 2.81 17.88 15.33
CA ALA A 112 2.36 18.81 16.37
C ALA A 112 3.50 19.20 17.33
N LEU A 113 4.31 18.21 17.76
CA LEU A 113 5.41 18.44 18.69
C LEU A 113 6.63 19.10 18.05
N ARG A 114 6.87 18.88 16.75
CA ARG A 114 8.00 19.44 15.97
C ARG A 114 7.67 20.77 15.28
N ALA A 115 6.51 21.36 15.55
CA ALA A 115 6.21 22.71 15.06
C ALA A 115 7.16 23.73 15.68
N ASP A 116 7.52 24.80 14.96
CA ASP A 116 8.41 25.86 15.47
C ASP A 116 7.94 26.45 16.82
N ALA A 117 6.61 26.50 17.01
CA ALA A 117 5.96 26.83 18.26
C ALA A 117 4.81 25.83 18.51
N PRO A 118 5.05 24.73 19.26
CA PRO A 118 4.03 23.73 19.53
C PRO A 118 2.85 24.34 20.29
N ASP A 119 1.66 24.23 19.71
CA ASP A 119 0.42 24.65 20.35
C ASP A 119 -0.10 23.56 21.29
N LYS A 120 -0.45 23.94 22.52
CA LYS A 120 -0.88 22.99 23.56
C LYS A 120 -2.10 22.17 23.13
N ALA A 121 -3.13 22.83 22.62
CA ALA A 121 -4.37 22.16 22.26
C ALA A 121 -4.14 21.16 21.10
N THR A 122 -3.34 21.56 20.12
CA THR A 122 -2.96 20.73 18.97
C THR A 122 -2.15 19.51 19.40
N VAL A 123 -1.15 19.70 20.28
CA VAL A 123 -0.34 18.60 20.84
C VAL A 123 -1.21 17.63 21.65
N ASP A 124 -2.06 18.14 22.53
CA ASP A 124 -2.96 17.32 23.36
C ASP A 124 -3.90 16.46 22.49
N VAL A 125 -4.50 17.06 21.46
CA VAL A 125 -5.38 16.36 20.51
C VAL A 125 -4.62 15.29 19.73
N ALA A 126 -3.43 15.62 19.22
CA ALA A 126 -2.63 14.68 18.44
C ALA A 126 -2.17 13.48 19.27
N LEU A 127 -1.67 13.72 20.49
CA LEU A 127 -1.25 12.64 21.40
C LEU A 127 -2.44 11.79 21.89
N ALA A 128 -3.60 12.39 22.15
CA ALA A 128 -4.82 11.65 22.51
C ALA A 128 -5.30 10.75 21.37
N ARG A 129 -5.26 11.25 20.12
CA ARG A 129 -5.58 10.48 18.92
C ARG A 129 -4.64 9.29 18.74
N LEU A 130 -3.33 9.50 18.90
CA LEU A 130 -2.35 8.43 18.84
C LEU A 130 -2.61 7.37 19.93
N ALA A 131 -2.87 7.79 21.17
CA ALA A 131 -3.19 6.86 22.26
C ALA A 131 -4.44 6.01 21.95
N THR A 132 -5.53 6.65 21.50
CA THR A 132 -6.77 5.94 21.12
C THR A 132 -6.54 4.97 19.95
N THR A 133 -5.74 5.38 18.96
CA THR A 133 -5.41 4.53 17.81
C THR A 133 -4.57 3.32 18.23
N LEU A 134 -3.64 3.48 19.18
CA LEU A 134 -2.88 2.35 19.74
C LEU A 134 -3.78 1.39 20.55
N ASP A 135 -4.90 1.85 21.11
CA ASP A 135 -5.87 1.00 21.81
C ASP A 135 -6.76 0.21 20.85
N ALA A 136 -7.11 0.79 19.71
CA ALA A 136 -7.88 0.12 18.67
C ALA A 136 -7.29 0.37 17.26
N PRO A 137 -6.14 -0.26 16.92
CA PRO A 137 -5.41 0.03 15.67
C PRO A 137 -6.23 -0.26 14.41
N ALA A 138 -7.08 -1.28 14.43
CA ALA A 138 -7.95 -1.64 13.32
C ALA A 138 -9.23 -0.80 13.24
N ALA A 139 -9.54 0.00 14.26
CA ALA A 139 -10.72 0.86 14.25
C ALA A 139 -10.39 2.18 13.51
N THR A 140 -11.19 2.51 12.50
CA THR A 140 -11.12 3.77 11.77
C THR A 140 -11.50 4.92 12.70
N THR A 141 -10.54 5.42 13.49
CA THR A 141 -10.76 6.46 14.52
C THR A 141 -10.16 7.82 14.12
N ALA A 142 -10.00 8.06 12.81
CA ALA A 142 -9.43 9.29 12.28
C ALA A 142 -10.48 10.38 12.00
N ALA A 143 -10.32 11.52 12.68
CA ALA A 143 -10.99 12.77 12.33
C ALA A 143 -10.71 13.19 10.87
N ALA A 144 -11.75 13.74 10.22
CA ALA A 144 -11.77 14.05 8.79
C ALA A 144 -10.67 15.01 8.34
N SER A 145 -9.84 14.53 7.43
CA SER A 145 -8.78 15.22 6.69
C SER A 145 -9.28 15.86 5.39
N GLY A 146 -10.54 15.63 4.98
CA GLY A 146 -11.13 16.26 3.79
C GLY A 146 -12.50 15.68 3.43
N PRO A 147 -13.21 16.28 2.46
CA PRO A 147 -14.43 15.69 1.92
C PRO A 147 -14.11 14.39 1.19
N VAL A 148 -15.07 13.45 1.18
CA VAL A 148 -14.97 12.20 0.43
C VAL A 148 -14.63 12.52 -1.04
N GLN A 149 -13.52 11.97 -1.53
CA GLN A 149 -13.11 12.08 -2.92
C GLN A 149 -13.78 10.99 -3.74
N TYR A 150 -14.17 11.35 -4.96
CA TYR A 150 -14.83 10.45 -5.90
C TYR A 150 -14.06 10.42 -7.22
N VAL A 151 -13.91 9.22 -7.78
CA VAL A 151 -13.44 9.01 -9.15
C VAL A 151 -14.57 8.33 -9.91
N SER A 152 -15.11 9.02 -10.92
CA SER A 152 -16.24 8.52 -11.72
C SER A 152 -17.44 8.05 -10.89
N GLY A 153 -17.76 8.77 -9.81
CA GLY A 153 -18.87 8.44 -8.90
C GLY A 153 -18.58 7.35 -7.87
N ILE A 154 -17.36 6.81 -7.83
CA ILE A 154 -16.93 5.81 -6.84
C ILE A 154 -16.07 6.51 -5.79
N ALA A 155 -16.41 6.32 -4.52
CA ALA A 155 -15.61 6.86 -3.42
C ALA A 155 -14.23 6.18 -3.40
N VAL A 156 -13.17 6.98 -3.39
CA VAL A 156 -11.77 6.53 -3.29
C VAL A 156 -11.14 6.90 -1.95
N THR A 157 -11.94 7.48 -1.05
CA THR A 157 -11.54 7.80 0.31
C THR A 157 -12.64 7.42 1.28
N ASP A 158 -12.28 7.18 2.54
CA ASP A 158 -13.24 7.02 3.63
C ASP A 158 -13.95 8.34 3.99
N GLN A 159 -14.84 8.28 4.98
CA GLN A 159 -15.55 9.45 5.51
C GLN A 159 -14.62 10.50 6.11
N SER A 160 -13.39 10.12 6.42
CA SER A 160 -12.35 11.03 6.88
C SER A 160 -11.58 11.68 5.71
N GLY A 161 -11.86 11.33 4.45
CA GLY A 161 -11.12 11.84 3.29
C GLY A 161 -9.74 11.21 3.12
N ARG A 162 -9.43 10.14 3.85
CA ARG A 162 -8.21 9.34 3.67
C ARG A 162 -8.43 8.30 2.57
N ALA A 163 -7.43 8.07 1.71
CA ALA A 163 -7.52 7.01 0.69
C ALA A 163 -7.91 5.67 1.32
N LEU A 164 -8.74 4.90 0.62
CA LEU A 164 -9.12 3.58 1.09
C LEU A 164 -7.90 2.65 1.02
N PRO A 165 -7.83 1.58 1.82
CA PRO A 165 -6.82 0.55 1.62
C PRO A 165 -6.98 -0.04 0.22
N CYS A 166 -5.91 -0.11 -0.57
CA CYS A 166 -6.00 -0.52 -1.97
C CYS A 166 -6.65 -1.90 -2.18
N GLU A 167 -6.57 -2.79 -1.19
CA GLU A 167 -7.18 -4.11 -1.16
C GLU A 167 -8.70 -4.05 -1.23
N GLU A 168 -9.31 -3.02 -0.65
CA GLU A 168 -10.75 -2.87 -0.58
C GLU A 168 -11.32 -2.62 -1.98
N LEU A 169 -10.82 -1.59 -2.68
CA LEU A 169 -11.30 -1.24 -4.02
C LEU A 169 -10.86 -2.24 -5.09
N ILE A 170 -9.66 -2.84 -4.95
CA ILE A 170 -9.23 -3.94 -5.82
C ILE A 170 -10.10 -5.18 -5.61
N GLY A 171 -10.52 -5.46 -4.37
CA GLY A 171 -11.49 -6.51 -4.04
C GLY A 171 -12.82 -6.27 -4.73
N GLN A 172 -13.40 -5.08 -4.59
CA GLN A 172 -14.64 -4.69 -5.26
C GLN A 172 -14.54 -4.80 -6.79
N LEU A 173 -13.40 -4.38 -7.37
CA LEU A 173 -13.15 -4.52 -8.81
C LEU A 173 -13.15 -5.99 -9.23
N ARG A 174 -12.48 -6.86 -8.47
CA ARG A 174 -12.42 -8.29 -8.76
C ARG A 174 -13.81 -8.93 -8.68
N ASP A 175 -14.61 -8.57 -7.68
CA ASP A 175 -15.98 -9.03 -7.53
C ASP A 175 -16.87 -8.57 -8.70
N ALA A 176 -16.67 -7.34 -9.17
CA ALA A 176 -17.39 -6.80 -10.33
C ALA A 176 -16.99 -7.46 -11.66
N ILE A 177 -15.72 -7.87 -11.82
CA ILE A 177 -15.28 -8.69 -12.96
C ILE A 177 -15.90 -10.10 -12.88
N GLY A 178 -15.97 -10.66 -11.67
CA GLY A 178 -16.54 -11.98 -11.42
C GLY A 178 -15.86 -13.06 -12.27
N THR A 179 -16.67 -13.89 -12.94
CA THR A 179 -16.20 -14.96 -13.83
C THR A 179 -16.09 -14.52 -15.30
N THR A 180 -16.40 -13.26 -15.60
CA THR A 180 -16.39 -12.76 -16.98
C THR A 180 -14.97 -12.39 -17.42
N THR A 181 -14.70 -12.48 -18.72
CA THR A 181 -13.43 -11.98 -19.27
C THR A 181 -13.49 -10.45 -19.33
N PRO A 182 -12.68 -9.72 -18.54
CA PRO A 182 -12.68 -8.26 -18.58
C PRO A 182 -12.13 -7.77 -19.92
N THR A 183 -12.55 -6.56 -20.33
CA THR A 183 -11.96 -5.90 -21.50
C THR A 183 -10.47 -5.60 -21.25
N THR A 184 -9.70 -5.41 -22.31
CA THR A 184 -8.27 -5.03 -22.21
C THR A 184 -8.06 -3.73 -21.42
N ALA A 185 -9.03 -2.81 -21.46
CA ALA A 185 -8.99 -1.58 -20.69
C ALA A 185 -9.14 -1.84 -19.19
N VAL A 186 -10.13 -2.67 -18.80
CA VAL A 186 -10.37 -3.06 -17.40
C VAL A 186 -9.19 -3.86 -16.85
N SER A 187 -8.66 -4.84 -17.59
CA SER A 187 -7.51 -5.64 -17.15
C SER A 187 -6.23 -4.80 -17.04
N GLY A 188 -6.03 -3.84 -17.96
CA GLY A 188 -4.91 -2.90 -17.88
C GLY A 188 -4.98 -1.98 -16.66
N LEU A 189 -6.18 -1.52 -16.28
CA LEU A 189 -6.39 -0.74 -15.05
C LEU A 189 -6.20 -1.59 -13.79
N GLN A 190 -6.69 -2.83 -13.78
CA GLN A 190 -6.48 -3.76 -12.68
C GLN A 190 -4.99 -4.04 -12.44
N ALA A 191 -4.21 -4.23 -13.49
CA ALA A 191 -2.76 -4.41 -13.37
C ALA A 191 -2.06 -3.18 -12.77
N LYS A 192 -2.43 -1.98 -13.22
CA LYS A 192 -1.90 -0.72 -12.65
C LYS A 192 -2.32 -0.53 -11.20
N ALA A 193 -3.54 -0.90 -10.83
CA ALA A 193 -4.00 -0.83 -9.45
C ALA A 193 -3.16 -1.74 -8.55
N LEU A 194 -2.91 -2.99 -8.97
CA LEU A 194 -2.05 -3.92 -8.24
C LEU A 194 -0.59 -3.44 -8.16
N GLU A 195 -0.05 -2.88 -9.23
CA GLU A 195 1.31 -2.29 -9.22
C GLU A 195 1.42 -1.17 -8.18
N ARG A 196 0.44 -0.27 -8.13
CA ARG A 196 0.42 0.85 -7.18
C ARG A 196 0.18 0.38 -5.75
N CYS A 197 -0.71 -0.60 -5.57
CA CYS A 197 -0.96 -1.22 -4.28
C CYS A 197 0.29 -1.91 -3.71
N ASN A 198 1.04 -2.61 -4.55
CA ASN A 198 2.35 -3.17 -4.18
C ASN A 198 3.40 -2.10 -3.86
N ALA A 199 3.28 -0.92 -4.47
CA ALA A 199 4.12 0.25 -4.19
C ALA A 199 3.60 1.10 -3.02
N ASP A 200 2.57 0.65 -2.29
CA ASP A 200 1.95 1.36 -1.16
C ASP A 200 1.35 2.72 -1.56
N ASP A 201 1.01 2.88 -2.84
CA ASP A 201 0.41 4.09 -3.40
C ASP A 201 -1.11 3.90 -3.50
N ASP A 202 -1.76 3.83 -2.33
CA ASP A 202 -3.20 3.57 -2.17
C ASP A 202 -4.04 4.53 -3.03
N ALA A 203 -3.72 5.82 -3.00
CA ALA A 203 -4.46 6.83 -3.75
C ALA A 203 -4.49 6.57 -5.26
N ARG A 204 -3.36 6.17 -5.86
CA ARG A 204 -3.33 5.81 -7.28
C ARG A 204 -3.92 4.44 -7.54
N ALA A 205 -3.74 3.49 -6.63
CA ALA A 205 -4.35 2.17 -6.74
C ALA A 205 -5.88 2.28 -6.78
N ASP A 206 -6.47 3.03 -5.86
CA ASP A 206 -7.90 3.30 -5.77
C ASP A 206 -8.42 4.06 -6.98
N ALA A 207 -7.69 5.07 -7.45
CA ALA A 207 -8.06 5.80 -8.66
C ALA A 207 -8.13 4.89 -9.90
N TYR A 208 -7.21 3.93 -10.05
CA TYR A 208 -7.26 2.95 -11.14
C TYR A 208 -8.40 1.94 -10.97
N SER A 209 -8.62 1.46 -9.75
CA SER A 209 -9.72 0.54 -9.45
C SER A 209 -11.09 1.18 -9.70
N ALA A 210 -11.27 2.43 -9.30
CA ALA A 210 -12.49 3.20 -9.54
C ALA A 210 -12.74 3.46 -11.04
N GLN A 211 -11.69 3.78 -11.81
CA GLN A 211 -11.80 3.89 -13.27
C GLN A 211 -12.24 2.57 -13.91
N ALA A 212 -11.70 1.43 -13.46
CA ALA A 212 -12.06 0.12 -13.99
C ALA A 212 -13.50 -0.26 -13.64
N LEU A 213 -13.92 -0.02 -12.39
CA LEU A 213 -15.29 -0.24 -11.93
C LEU A 213 -16.30 0.63 -12.69
N ALA A 214 -15.97 1.89 -13.00
CA ALA A 214 -16.82 2.75 -13.79
C ALA A 214 -17.03 2.19 -15.22
N GLN A 215 -16.00 1.62 -15.83
CA GLN A 215 -16.12 0.97 -17.15
C GLN A 215 -16.98 -0.29 -17.12
N ILE A 216 -17.05 -0.99 -15.99
CA ILE A 216 -17.92 -2.16 -15.82
C ILE A 216 -19.38 -1.75 -15.58
N LYS A 217 -19.61 -0.67 -14.82
CA LYS A 217 -20.96 -0.25 -14.39
C LYS A 217 -21.73 0.57 -15.43
N GLY A 218 -21.05 1.22 -16.37
CA GLY A 218 -21.67 1.99 -17.46
C GLY A 218 -22.06 3.40 -17.05
#